data_AF-A0A5J4QEC5-F1
#
_entry.id   AF-A0A5J4QEC5-F1
#
_cell.length_a   1.000
_cell.length_b   1.000
_cell.length_c   1.000
_cell.angle_alpha   90.00
_cell.angle_beta   90.00
_cell.angle_gamma   90.00
#
_symmetry.space_group_name_H-M   'P 1'
#
loop_
_entity.id
_entity.type
_entity.pdbx_description
1 polymer ?
#
loop_
_entity_poly.entity_id
_entity_poly.type
_entity_poly.pdbx_seq_one_letter_code
_entity_poly.pdbx_strand_id
1 'polypeptide(L)'
;TLNILKDGLCQMRITYKWELPQTPIVVLEKVRLVINLKDEEEPFKFELEGNNFVPLVFTIMIDQIRLKTKDEIHDEKNSFLTNEVDYTRDSDGRIAWPPEGATQVPFLVLASVHGTKRASFSMKDISWLDSRTSYYGILASNDGKKFTGENGEEGKEIRLEIDIKYGE
;
A
#
# COMPACT_ATOMS: atom_id res chain seq x y z
N THR A 1 -36.68 -17.27 -50.46
CA THR A 1 -36.68 -18.03 -49.20
C THR A 1 -36.84 -17.04 -48.06
N LEU A 2 -37.98 -17.10 -47.40
CA LEU A 2 -38.43 -16.21 -46.33
C LEU A 2 -37.90 -16.78 -44.99
N ASN A 3 -37.08 -16.05 -44.24
CA ASN A 3 -36.69 -16.45 -42.88
C ASN A 3 -37.55 -15.67 -41.88
N ILE A 4 -38.62 -16.34 -41.43
CA ILE A 4 -39.52 -15.87 -40.38
C ILE A 4 -38.77 -15.99 -39.04
N LEU A 5 -38.51 -14.85 -38.38
CA LEU A 5 -38.08 -14.83 -36.99
C LEU A 5 -39.25 -15.26 -36.10
N LYS A 6 -39.06 -16.32 -35.31
CA LYS A 6 -40.08 -16.84 -34.38
C LYS A 6 -40.30 -15.84 -33.23
N ASP A 7 -41.53 -15.39 -33.14
CA ASP A 7 -42.04 -14.32 -32.28
C ASP A 7 -42.24 -14.76 -30.80
N GLY A 8 -41.20 -15.33 -30.16
CA GLY A 8 -41.38 -15.89 -28.82
C GLY A 8 -40.16 -16.05 -27.90
N LEU A 9 -38.94 -15.73 -28.34
CA LEU A 9 -37.74 -15.94 -27.52
C LEU A 9 -36.72 -14.81 -27.66
N CYS A 10 -37.13 -13.57 -27.34
CA CYS A 10 -36.20 -12.56 -26.82
C CYS A 10 -36.97 -11.39 -26.20
N GLN A 11 -37.34 -11.51 -24.93
CA GLN A 11 -37.72 -10.32 -24.16
C GLN A 11 -36.43 -9.59 -23.76
N MET A 12 -35.93 -8.73 -24.63
CA MET A 12 -34.91 -7.76 -24.24
C MET A 12 -35.54 -6.75 -23.30
N ARG A 13 -35.22 -6.86 -22.01
CA ARG A 13 -35.60 -5.88 -21.00
C ARG A 13 -34.63 -4.71 -21.06
N ILE A 14 -34.91 -3.76 -21.94
CA ILE A 14 -34.15 -2.51 -22.05
C ILE A 14 -34.50 -1.66 -20.82
N THR A 15 -33.53 -1.50 -19.92
CA THR A 15 -33.69 -0.69 -18.71
C THR A 15 -32.97 0.64 -18.95
N TYR A 16 -33.71 1.76 -18.97
CA TYR A 16 -33.16 3.11 -19.21
C TYR A 16 -32.35 3.68 -18.03
N LYS A 17 -32.15 2.89 -16.98
CA LYS A 17 -31.35 3.26 -15.82
C LYS A 17 -29.93 2.73 -16.02
N TRP A 18 -29.02 3.61 -16.41
CA TRP A 18 -27.59 3.37 -16.29
C TRP A 18 -27.24 3.39 -14.80
N GLU A 19 -27.44 2.27 -14.12
CA GLU A 19 -26.90 2.08 -12.77
C GLU A 19 -25.40 1.81 -12.94
N LEU A 20 -24.57 2.73 -12.45
CA LEU A 20 -23.13 2.49 -12.37
C LEU A 20 -22.93 1.27 -11.47
N PRO A 21 -22.21 0.22 -11.94
CA PRO A 21 -21.89 -0.89 -11.07
C PRO A 21 -21.13 -0.37 -9.87
N GLN A 22 -21.48 -0.85 -8.68
CA GLN A 22 -20.76 -0.46 -7.46
C GLN A 22 -19.29 -0.85 -7.60
N THR A 23 -18.40 0.07 -7.26
CA THR A 23 -16.97 -0.17 -7.28
C THR A 23 -16.64 -1.35 -6.37
N PRO A 24 -15.90 -2.36 -6.85
CA PRO A 24 -15.63 -3.53 -6.04
C PRO A 24 -14.75 -3.14 -4.83
N ILE A 25 -15.06 -3.71 -3.67
CA ILE A 25 -14.35 -3.44 -2.43
C ILE A 25 -12.98 -4.13 -2.47
N VAL A 26 -11.93 -3.37 -2.19
CA VAL A 26 -10.57 -3.88 -2.14
C VAL A 26 -10.38 -4.76 -0.91
N VAL A 27 -9.73 -5.92 -1.09
CA VAL A 27 -9.29 -6.76 0.03
C VAL A 27 -7.79 -6.91 -0.07
N LEU A 28 -7.06 -6.47 0.95
CA LEU A 28 -5.62 -6.64 1.04
C LEU A 28 -5.32 -7.94 1.80
N GLU A 29 -4.40 -8.74 1.26
CA GLU A 29 -3.92 -10.00 1.87
C GLU A 29 -2.48 -9.87 2.35
N LYS A 30 -1.64 -9.13 1.63
CA LYS A 30 -0.24 -8.91 2.00
C LYS A 30 0.31 -7.62 1.45
N VAL A 31 1.13 -6.91 2.23
CA VAL A 31 1.86 -5.74 1.76
C VAL A 31 3.31 -5.79 2.23
N ARG A 32 4.23 -5.65 1.28
CA ARG A 32 5.68 -5.71 1.51
C ARG A 32 6.39 -4.49 0.95
N LEU A 33 7.30 -3.94 1.73
CA LEU A 33 8.34 -3.04 1.27
C LEU A 33 9.62 -3.85 1.05
N VAL A 34 10.05 -3.94 -0.20
CA VAL A 34 11.31 -4.53 -0.61
C VAL A 34 12.34 -3.42 -0.75
N ILE A 35 13.38 -3.48 0.08
CA ILE A 35 14.49 -2.52 0.05
C ILE A 35 15.66 -3.15 -0.72
N ASN A 36 16.03 -2.54 -1.84
CA ASN A 36 17.17 -2.95 -2.67
C ASN A 36 18.14 -1.78 -2.86
N LEU A 37 19.15 -1.69 -2.00
CA LEU A 37 20.12 -0.58 -2.03
C LEU A 37 21.06 -0.59 -3.25
N LYS A 38 21.06 -1.66 -4.07
CA LYS A 38 21.80 -1.70 -5.34
C LYS A 38 21.00 -1.04 -6.49
N ASP A 39 19.70 -0.82 -6.30
CA ASP A 39 18.84 -0.20 -7.30
C ASP A 39 18.81 1.32 -7.08
N GLU A 40 19.57 2.06 -7.88
CA GLU A 40 19.65 3.52 -7.76
C GLU A 40 18.37 4.23 -8.22
N GLU A 41 17.52 3.56 -9.00
CA GLU A 41 16.28 4.16 -9.52
C GLU A 41 15.07 3.85 -8.64
N GLU A 42 14.92 2.59 -8.20
CA GLU A 42 13.79 2.13 -7.39
C GLU A 42 14.26 1.37 -6.13
N PRO A 43 14.96 2.04 -5.20
CA PRO A 43 15.50 1.37 -4.00
C PRO A 43 14.41 0.88 -3.04
N PHE A 44 13.23 1.49 -3.07
CA PHE A 44 12.10 1.17 -2.20
C PHE A 44 10.89 0.80 -3.06
N LYS A 45 10.64 -0.51 -3.17
CA LYS A 45 9.55 -1.05 -3.96
C LYS A 45 8.50 -1.67 -3.06
N PHE A 46 7.26 -1.25 -3.24
CA PHE A 46 6.11 -1.79 -2.54
C PHE A 46 5.41 -2.82 -3.41
N GLU A 47 5.12 -3.98 -2.82
CA GLU A 47 4.41 -5.08 -3.46
C GLU A 47 3.18 -5.42 -2.62
N LEU A 48 2.01 -5.37 -3.26
CA LEU A 48 0.72 -5.63 -2.65
C LEU A 48 0.08 -6.83 -3.31
N GLU A 49 -0.49 -7.70 -2.48
CA GLU A 49 -1.29 -8.85 -2.87
C GLU A 49 -2.67 -8.74 -2.23
N GLY A 50 -3.69 -9.15 -2.98
CA GLY A 50 -5.07 -9.10 -2.54
C GLY A 50 -6.05 -9.45 -3.64
N ASN A 51 -7.26 -8.89 -3.55
CA ASN A 51 -8.31 -9.10 -4.53
C ASN A 51 -9.02 -7.78 -4.86
N ASN A 52 -9.70 -7.78 -6.01
CA ASN A 52 -10.56 -6.71 -6.49
C ASN A 52 -9.82 -5.40 -6.82
N PHE A 53 -8.57 -5.47 -7.28
CA PHE A 53 -7.83 -4.27 -7.65
C PHE A 53 -8.30 -3.78 -9.03
N VAL A 54 -8.59 -2.48 -9.14
CA VAL A 54 -9.03 -1.85 -10.39
C VAL A 54 -7.92 -0.93 -10.92
N PRO A 55 -7.35 -1.21 -12.12
CA PRO A 55 -6.31 -0.38 -12.69
C PRO A 55 -6.69 1.10 -12.82
N LEU A 56 -5.68 1.97 -12.82
CA LEU A 56 -5.76 3.44 -12.98
C LEU A 56 -6.40 4.22 -11.80
N VAL A 57 -7.24 3.57 -11.00
CA VAL A 57 -7.94 4.20 -9.85
C VAL A 57 -7.50 3.64 -8.50
N PHE A 58 -6.72 2.55 -8.51
CA PHE A 58 -6.21 1.92 -7.30
C PHE A 58 -5.27 2.86 -6.53
N THR A 59 -5.78 3.35 -5.41
CA THR A 59 -5.12 4.31 -4.53
C THR A 59 -4.81 3.64 -3.21
N ILE A 60 -3.60 3.82 -2.72
CA ILE A 60 -3.12 3.29 -1.45
C ILE A 60 -3.06 4.44 -0.45
N MET A 61 -3.44 4.17 0.79
CA MET A 61 -3.22 5.05 1.93
C MET A 61 -2.21 4.38 2.86
N ILE A 62 -1.12 5.10 3.14
CA ILE A 62 -0.09 4.70 4.09
C ILE A 62 -0.36 5.46 5.37
N ASP A 63 -0.49 4.75 6.48
CA ASP A 63 -0.78 5.34 7.80
C ASP A 63 0.09 4.72 8.90
N GLN A 64 0.23 5.42 10.02
CA GLN A 64 0.87 4.90 11.23
C GLN A 64 -0.19 4.24 12.12
N ILE A 65 -0.07 2.93 12.32
CA ILE A 65 -0.99 2.17 13.18
C ILE A 65 -0.79 2.56 14.64
N ARG A 66 0.45 2.45 15.13
CA ARG A 66 0.82 2.76 16.52
C ARG A 66 2.33 2.81 16.71
N LEU A 67 2.73 3.35 17.86
CA LEU A 67 4.07 3.20 18.41
C LEU A 67 4.28 1.78 18.96
N LYS A 68 5.52 1.29 18.87
CA LYS A 68 6.00 0.08 19.51
C LYS A 68 6.15 0.29 21.01
N THR A 69 5.97 -0.76 21.79
CA THR A 69 6.25 -0.74 23.23
C THR A 69 7.76 -0.86 23.47
N LYS A 70 8.20 -0.54 24.70
CA LYS A 70 9.62 -0.66 25.08
C LYS A 70 10.15 -2.09 24.95
N ASP A 71 9.31 -3.08 25.22
CA ASP A 71 9.66 -4.50 25.11
C ASP A 71 9.86 -4.89 23.63
N GLU A 72 8.96 -4.45 22.73
CA GLU A 72 9.07 -4.68 21.28
C GLU A 72 10.35 -4.07 20.67
N ILE A 73 10.85 -2.96 21.23
CA ILE A 73 12.08 -2.29 20.79
C ILE A 73 13.35 -3.00 21.30
N HIS A 74 13.28 -3.66 22.46
CA HIS A 74 14.44 -4.33 23.07
C HIS A 74 14.91 -5.53 22.24
N ASP A 75 13.97 -6.21 21.57
CA ASP A 75 14.22 -7.43 20.81
C ASP A 75 14.84 -7.17 19.41
N GLU A 76 14.82 -5.93 18.91
CA GLU A 76 15.33 -5.56 17.57
C GLU A 76 16.77 -5.00 17.56
N LYS A 77 17.68 -5.62 18.32
CA LYS A 77 19.07 -5.14 18.42
C LYS A 77 19.96 -5.75 17.33
N ASN A 78 20.12 -5.10 16.16
CA ASN A 78 21.25 -5.41 15.26
C ASN A 78 21.76 -4.26 14.35
N SER A 79 23.10 -4.19 14.31
CA SER A 79 24.09 -3.51 13.45
C SER A 79 23.81 -2.14 12.81
N PHE A 80 24.58 -1.13 13.24
CA PHE A 80 24.63 0.22 12.66
C PHE A 80 25.50 0.27 11.39
N LEU A 81 24.92 0.72 10.28
CA LEU A 81 25.64 1.26 9.13
C LEU A 81 25.96 2.73 9.44
N THR A 82 27.20 3.14 9.17
CA THR A 82 27.62 4.55 9.27
C THR A 82 26.98 5.33 8.13
N ASN A 83 26.09 6.28 8.44
CA ASN A 83 25.48 7.13 7.42
C ASN A 83 26.39 8.31 7.09
N GLU A 84 26.46 8.68 5.81
CA GLU A 84 27.25 9.81 5.30
C GLU A 84 26.58 11.18 5.54
N VAL A 85 25.31 11.18 5.97
CA VAL A 85 24.49 12.39 6.19
C VAL A 85 24.42 12.73 7.69
N ASP A 86 24.74 13.98 8.03
CA ASP A 86 24.74 14.48 9.42
C ASP A 86 23.34 14.83 9.90
N TYR A 87 22.58 13.81 10.31
CA TYR A 87 21.29 14.00 10.96
C TYR A 87 21.45 14.27 12.46
N THR A 88 20.62 15.17 13.00
CA THR A 88 20.51 15.42 14.44
C THR A 88 20.29 14.11 15.21
N ARG A 89 20.94 13.98 16.37
CA ARG A 89 20.83 12.80 17.21
C ARG A 89 19.88 13.01 18.39
N ASP A 90 19.19 11.94 18.79
CA ASP A 90 18.37 11.89 19.99
C ASP A 90 19.22 11.72 21.27
N SER A 91 18.56 11.68 22.44
CA SER A 91 19.23 11.49 23.74
C SER A 91 19.99 10.16 23.84
N ASP A 92 19.63 9.18 23.01
CA ASP A 92 20.24 7.85 22.98
C ASP A 92 21.39 7.77 21.95
N GLY A 93 21.76 8.90 21.32
CA GLY A 93 22.82 9.01 20.33
C GLY A 93 22.47 8.41 18.97
N ARG A 94 21.19 8.11 18.73
CA ARG A 94 20.68 7.63 17.44
C ARG A 94 20.21 8.79 16.59
N ILE A 95 20.05 8.59 15.29
CA ILE A 95 19.41 9.59 14.42
C ILE A 95 17.99 9.86 14.94
N ALA A 96 17.71 11.13 15.21
CA ALA A 96 16.38 11.62 15.54
C ALA A 96 15.51 11.49 14.29
N TRP A 97 14.36 10.85 14.44
CA TRP A 97 13.45 10.52 13.35
C TRP A 97 12.01 10.92 13.73
N PRO A 98 11.18 11.42 12.78
CA PRO A 98 11.53 11.73 11.40
C PRO A 98 12.39 13.00 11.29
N PRO A 99 13.19 13.14 10.22
CA PRO A 99 13.94 14.36 9.97
C PRO A 99 13.03 15.57 9.70
N GLU A 100 13.57 16.78 9.84
CA GLU A 100 12.84 17.99 9.47
C GLU A 100 12.45 17.97 7.99
N GLY A 101 11.19 18.29 7.69
CA GLY A 101 10.65 18.24 6.33
C GLY A 101 10.28 16.83 5.83
N ALA A 102 10.31 15.81 6.68
CA ALA A 102 9.86 14.47 6.32
C ALA A 102 8.39 14.43 5.88
N THR A 103 8.08 13.47 5.00
CA THR A 103 6.70 13.19 4.61
C THR A 103 5.87 12.82 5.84
N GLN A 104 4.68 13.43 5.95
CA GLN A 104 3.74 13.17 7.04
C GLN A 104 2.73 12.09 6.64
N VAL A 105 2.44 11.19 7.58
CA VAL A 105 1.38 10.19 7.46
C VAL A 105 0.07 10.71 8.10
N PRO A 106 -1.11 10.33 7.57
CA PRO A 106 -1.29 9.48 6.40
C PRO A 106 -1.10 10.22 5.07
N PHE A 107 -0.71 9.48 4.03
CA PHE A 107 -0.64 10.01 2.67
C PHE A 107 -1.11 8.99 1.62
N LEU A 108 -1.48 9.50 0.44
CA LEU A 108 -2.06 8.72 -0.65
C LEU A 108 -1.08 8.56 -1.81
N VAL A 109 -1.04 7.36 -2.40
CA VAL A 109 -0.21 7.04 -3.56
C VAL A 109 -1.02 6.22 -4.58
N LEU A 110 -0.86 6.53 -5.87
CA LEU A 110 -1.40 5.70 -6.94
C LEU A 110 -0.44 4.52 -7.19
N ALA A 111 -0.99 3.30 -7.24
CA ALA A 111 -0.20 2.11 -7.54
C ALA A 111 -0.58 1.46 -8.86
N SER A 112 0.42 0.88 -9.50
CA SER A 112 0.25 0.15 -10.75
C SER A 112 -0.33 -1.23 -10.46
N VAL A 113 -1.53 -1.49 -10.96
CA VAL A 113 -2.20 -2.79 -10.81
C VAL A 113 -1.79 -3.73 -11.94
N HIS A 114 -1.42 -4.96 -11.56
CA HIS A 114 -1.07 -6.07 -12.46
C HIS A 114 -2.16 -7.15 -12.36
N GLY A 115 -3.15 -7.07 -13.25
CA GLY A 115 -4.33 -7.95 -13.23
C GLY A 115 -5.40 -7.43 -12.26
N THR A 116 -5.79 -8.24 -11.28
CA THR A 116 -6.81 -7.88 -10.28
C THR A 116 -6.40 -8.20 -8.83
N LYS A 117 -5.18 -8.71 -8.65
CA LYS A 117 -4.69 -9.26 -7.38
C LYS A 117 -3.35 -8.73 -6.90
N ARG A 118 -2.61 -8.07 -7.79
CA ARG A 118 -1.26 -7.58 -7.51
C ARG A 118 -1.18 -6.11 -7.86
N ALA A 119 -0.54 -5.33 -7.00
CA ALA A 119 -0.22 -3.96 -7.29
C ALA A 119 1.19 -3.64 -6.80
N SER A 120 1.84 -2.67 -7.43
CA SER A 120 3.15 -2.21 -7.03
C SER A 120 3.31 -0.72 -7.25
N PHE A 121 4.12 -0.09 -6.41
CA PHE A 121 4.61 1.26 -6.64
C PHE A 121 6.01 1.37 -6.03
N SER A 122 6.77 2.35 -6.52
CA SER A 122 8.11 2.63 -6.02
C SER A 122 8.17 4.09 -5.61
N MET A 123 8.95 4.42 -4.59
CA MET A 123 9.17 5.80 -4.14
C MET A 123 10.63 6.01 -3.75
N LYS A 124 11.14 7.23 -3.91
CA LYS A 124 12.51 7.59 -3.50
C LYS A 124 12.57 8.11 -2.06
N ASP A 125 11.52 8.78 -1.61
CA ASP A 125 11.44 9.32 -0.25
C ASP A 125 10.94 8.26 0.74
N ILE A 126 11.76 7.94 1.74
CA ILE A 126 11.41 7.03 2.84
C ILE A 126 11.51 7.72 4.21
N SER A 127 11.63 9.05 4.24
CA SER A 127 11.81 9.86 5.47
C SER A 127 10.70 9.69 6.51
N TRP A 128 9.53 9.20 6.09
CA TRP A 128 8.38 8.94 6.94
C TRP A 128 8.48 7.63 7.74
N LEU A 129 9.34 6.68 7.34
CA LEU A 129 9.38 5.32 7.88
C LEU A 129 10.33 5.21 9.09
N ASP A 130 9.77 5.24 10.31
CA ASP A 130 10.48 4.83 11.53
C ASP A 130 10.14 3.38 11.89
N SER A 131 10.78 2.43 11.19
CA SER A 131 10.54 1.00 11.47
C SER A 131 10.99 0.56 12.86
N ARG A 132 11.80 1.36 13.57
CA ARG A 132 12.29 1.06 14.93
C ARG A 132 11.22 1.34 15.97
N THR A 133 10.50 2.47 15.85
CA THR A 133 9.60 2.92 16.91
C THR A 133 8.13 2.76 16.57
N SER A 134 7.80 2.51 15.29
CA SER A 134 6.41 2.57 14.82
C SER A 134 6.05 1.37 13.93
N TYR A 135 4.78 0.99 13.98
CA TYR A 135 4.16 0.11 13.00
C TYR A 135 3.35 0.94 12.01
N TYR A 136 3.53 0.63 10.74
CA TYR A 136 2.82 1.26 9.63
C TYR A 136 1.84 0.28 9.02
N GLY A 137 0.74 0.84 8.55
CA GLY A 137 -0.41 0.14 8.02
C GLY A 137 -0.77 0.67 6.64
N ILE A 138 -1.41 -0.19 5.88
CA ILE A 138 -1.77 0.09 4.50
C ILE A 138 -3.27 -0.17 4.33
N LEU A 139 -3.94 0.78 3.70
CA LEU A 139 -5.30 0.64 3.19
C LEU A 139 -5.29 0.91 1.68
N ALA A 140 -6.31 0.44 0.99
CA ALA A 140 -6.45 0.67 -0.44
C ALA A 140 -7.90 0.97 -0.82
N SER A 141 -8.06 1.67 -1.94
CA SER A 141 -9.34 2.11 -2.45
C SER A 141 -9.34 2.10 -3.98
N ASN A 142 -10.48 1.74 -4.56
CA ASN A 142 -10.72 1.85 -6.00
C ASN A 142 -11.52 3.12 -6.36
N ASP A 143 -12.03 3.87 -5.38
CA ASP A 143 -12.86 5.06 -5.59
C ASP A 143 -12.31 6.33 -4.92
N GLY A 144 -11.21 6.19 -4.16
CA GLY A 144 -10.57 7.27 -3.42
C GLY A 144 -11.40 7.81 -2.24
N LYS A 145 -12.51 7.14 -1.89
CA LYS A 145 -13.43 7.56 -0.82
C LYS A 145 -13.45 6.55 0.32
N LYS A 146 -13.60 5.27 -0.02
CA LYS A 146 -13.64 4.19 0.95
C LYS A 146 -12.33 3.41 0.92
N PHE A 147 -11.62 3.42 2.03
CA PHE A 147 -10.33 2.76 2.19
C PHE A 147 -10.50 1.51 3.05
N THR A 148 -10.13 0.37 2.46
CA THR A 148 -10.28 -0.95 3.08
C THR A 148 -8.95 -1.69 3.07
N GLY A 149 -8.77 -2.58 4.03
CA GLY A 149 -7.55 -3.39 4.15
C GLY A 149 -7.90 -4.84 4.41
N GLU A 150 -7.70 -5.28 5.65
CA GLU A 150 -7.94 -6.65 6.06
C GLU A 150 -9.43 -7.02 5.89
N ASN A 151 -9.72 -8.15 5.25
CA ASN A 151 -11.06 -8.66 4.96
C ASN A 151 -11.99 -7.71 4.20
N GLY A 152 -11.46 -6.63 3.60
CA GLY A 152 -12.28 -5.58 2.99
C GLY A 152 -13.04 -4.71 3.99
N GLU A 153 -12.65 -4.75 5.27
CA GLU A 153 -13.19 -3.89 6.31
C GLU A 153 -12.61 -2.47 6.17
N GLU A 154 -13.45 -1.47 6.43
CA GLU A 154 -13.08 -0.06 6.33
C GLU A 154 -12.26 0.37 7.53
N GLY A 155 -11.13 1.05 7.28
CA GLY A 155 -10.22 1.51 8.34
C GLY A 155 -9.51 0.39 9.11
N LYS A 156 -9.42 -0.81 8.52
CA LYS A 156 -8.68 -1.94 9.10
C LYS A 156 -7.41 -2.18 8.30
N GLU A 157 -6.33 -1.52 8.70
CA GLU A 157 -5.05 -1.53 8.00
C GLU A 157 -4.43 -2.93 8.01
N ILE A 158 -3.77 -3.29 6.91
CA ILE A 158 -2.82 -4.40 6.92
C ILE A 158 -1.43 -3.88 7.26
N ARG A 159 -0.73 -4.58 8.16
CA ARG A 159 0.62 -4.19 8.58
C ARG A 159 1.61 -4.29 7.42
N LEU A 160 2.44 -3.26 7.26
CA LEU A 160 3.55 -3.26 6.32
C LEU A 160 4.66 -4.21 6.79
N GLU A 161 4.96 -5.23 5.99
CA GLU A 161 6.15 -6.06 6.15
C GLU A 161 7.35 -5.40 5.46
N ILE A 162 8.53 -5.43 6.09
CA ILE A 162 9.77 -4.87 5.53
C ILE A 162 10.73 -6.02 5.25
N ASP A 163 11.16 -6.12 3.99
CA ASP A 163 12.11 -7.14 3.51
C ASP A 163 13.36 -6.44 2.94
N ILE A 164 14.52 -6.72 3.53
CA ILE A 164 15.78 -6.08 3.15
C ILE A 164 16.60 -7.08 2.35
N LYS A 165 16.78 -6.81 1.06
CA LYS A 165 17.64 -7.61 0.20
C LYS A 165 19.09 -7.13 0.34
N TYR A 166 19.84 -7.76 1.23
CA TYR A 166 21.29 -7.65 1.24
C TYR A 166 21.83 -8.45 0.05
N GLY A 167 22.55 -7.77 -0.83
CA GLY A 167 23.04 -8.39 -2.06
C GLY A 167 23.91 -9.61 -1.77
N GLU A 168 23.55 -10.73 -2.39
CA GLU A 168 24.53 -11.74 -2.81
C GLU A 168 25.52 -11.15 -3.83
#